data_AF-A0A1I7WYQ2-F1
#
_entry.id   AF-A0A1I7WYQ2-F1
#
_cell.length_a   1.000
_cell.length_b   1.000
_cell.length_c   1.000
_cell.angle_alpha   90.00
_cell.angle_beta   90.00
_cell.angle_gamma   90.00
#
_symmetry.space_group_name_H-M   'P 1'
#
loop_
_entity.id
_entity.type
_entity.pdbx_description
1 polymer ?
#
loop_
_entity_poly.entity_id
_entity_poly.type
_entity_poly.pdbx_seq_one_letter_code
_entity_poly.pdbx_strand_id
1 'polypeptide(L)'
;MSSIRSVSSVATSIHNLQEDINVSYKSVRKSAKKGYVVSAPTPLSKIYAWNKDNWLLLIIGTIGCIINGSVTPVFSLVYSQMISVSIGLCKFKSVYSEPIDQMRRDVPYWSCMFIVLGLINAVGFQLAVGNCSSHSYLFFIILLNRTYIFFI
;
A
#
# COMPACT_ATOMS: atom_id res chain seq x y z
N MET A 1 13.74 4.23 -52.75
CA MET A 1 14.18 2.84 -52.44
C MET A 1 15.06 2.70 -51.18
N SER A 2 15.32 3.76 -50.41
CA SER A 2 16.09 3.72 -49.15
C SER A 2 15.23 3.51 -47.90
N SER A 3 13.98 3.99 -47.90
CA SER A 3 13.08 3.92 -46.73
C SER A 3 12.63 2.49 -46.37
N ILE A 4 12.46 1.60 -47.34
CA ILE A 4 11.94 0.24 -47.12
C ILE A 4 12.97 -0.67 -46.43
N ARG A 5 14.26 -0.47 -46.72
CA ARG A 5 15.37 -1.20 -46.05
C ARG A 5 15.52 -0.82 -44.57
N SER A 6 15.23 0.44 -44.23
CA SER A 6 15.23 0.91 -42.85
C SER A 6 14.14 0.22 -42.01
N VAL A 7 12.91 0.14 -42.53
CA VAL A 7 11.78 -0.48 -41.80
C VAL A 7 12.00 -1.97 -41.56
N SER A 8 12.54 -2.71 -42.53
CA SER A 8 12.90 -4.12 -42.33
C SER A 8 14.02 -4.30 -41.30
N SER A 9 15.01 -3.42 -41.28
CA SER A 9 16.11 -3.46 -40.31
C SER A 9 15.63 -3.13 -38.89
N VAL A 10 14.69 -2.18 -38.76
CA VAL A 10 14.04 -1.84 -37.49
C VAL A 10 13.15 -2.99 -37.00
N ALA A 11 12.38 -3.64 -37.87
CA ALA A 11 11.54 -4.78 -37.50
C ALA A 11 12.37 -5.97 -36.96
N THR A 12 13.48 -6.30 -37.60
CA THR A 12 14.41 -7.34 -37.12
C THR A 12 15.02 -6.96 -35.77
N SER A 13 15.35 -5.67 -35.57
CA SER A 13 15.88 -5.18 -34.29
C SER A 13 14.85 -5.28 -33.16
N ILE A 14 13.59 -4.97 -33.43
CA ILE A 14 12.48 -5.09 -32.47
C ILE A 14 12.23 -6.56 -32.10
N HIS A 15 12.31 -7.48 -33.06
CA HIS A 15 12.15 -8.92 -32.80
C HIS A 15 13.24 -9.45 -31.87
N ASN A 16 14.51 -9.07 -32.10
CA ASN A 16 15.62 -9.46 -31.24
C ASN A 16 15.46 -8.91 -29.81
N LEU A 17 15.04 -7.64 -29.68
CA LEU A 17 14.79 -7.03 -28.37
C LEU A 17 13.62 -7.68 -27.62
N GLN A 18 12.56 -8.10 -28.33
CA GLN A 18 11.46 -8.86 -27.73
C GLN A 18 11.94 -10.21 -27.19
N GLU A 19 12.86 -10.87 -27.89
CA GLU A 19 13.43 -12.14 -27.46
C GLU A 19 14.31 -12.00 -26.21
N ASP A 20 15.13 -10.96 -26.15
CA ASP A 20 15.95 -10.63 -24.98
C ASP A 20 15.10 -10.29 -23.74
N ILE A 21 14.02 -9.52 -23.93
CA ILE A 21 13.06 -9.22 -22.86
C ILE A 21 12.37 -10.50 -22.38
N ASN A 22 11.97 -11.39 -23.29
CA ASN A 22 11.33 -12.67 -22.93
C ASN A 22 12.26 -13.61 -22.17
N VAL A 23 13.54 -13.66 -22.54
CA VAL A 23 14.57 -14.45 -21.83
C VAL A 23 14.82 -13.86 -20.44
N SER A 24 14.98 -12.54 -20.34
CA SER A 24 15.16 -11.84 -19.06
C SER A 24 13.96 -12.02 -18.13
N TYR A 25 12.73 -11.91 -18.64
CA TYR A 25 11.53 -12.17 -17.85
C TYR A 25 11.45 -13.63 -17.35
N LYS A 26 11.80 -14.60 -18.20
CA LYS A 26 11.84 -16.02 -17.81
C LYS A 26 12.90 -16.30 -16.73
N SER A 27 14.06 -15.66 -16.79
CA SER A 27 15.15 -15.85 -15.81
C SER A 27 14.81 -15.21 -14.47
N VAL A 28 14.20 -14.02 -14.47
CA VAL A 28 13.65 -13.37 -13.27
C VAL A 28 12.56 -14.23 -12.63
N ARG A 29 11.61 -14.77 -13.42
CA ARG A 29 10.56 -15.68 -12.93
C ARG A 29 11.15 -16.96 -12.33
N LYS A 30 12.19 -17.52 -12.95
CA LYS A 30 12.87 -18.73 -12.45
C LYS A 30 13.58 -18.47 -11.13
N SER A 31 14.16 -17.27 -10.96
CA SER A 31 14.80 -16.84 -9.73
C SER A 31 13.79 -16.59 -8.61
N ALA A 32 12.65 -15.95 -8.93
CA ALA A 32 11.52 -15.80 -8.02
C ALA A 32 10.94 -17.15 -7.57
N LYS A 33 10.87 -18.14 -8.45
CA LYS A 33 10.50 -19.52 -8.08
C LYS A 33 11.57 -20.25 -7.28
N LYS A 34 12.86 -19.98 -7.51
CA LYS A 34 13.97 -20.70 -6.87
C LYS A 34 14.19 -20.29 -5.41
N GLY A 35 13.81 -19.06 -5.04
CA GLY A 35 13.73 -18.62 -3.63
C GLY A 35 12.55 -19.23 -2.86
N TYR A 36 11.59 -19.83 -3.56
CA TYR A 36 10.47 -20.57 -2.98
C TYR A 36 10.80 -22.07 -3.02
N VAL A 37 11.57 -22.55 -2.04
CA VAL A 37 11.71 -23.99 -1.80
C VAL A 37 10.33 -24.49 -1.39
N VAL A 38 9.66 -25.25 -2.26
CA VAL A 38 8.42 -25.97 -1.92
C VAL A 38 8.81 -27.13 -1.00
N SER A 39 9.19 -26.83 0.24
CA SER A 39 8.89 -27.74 1.34
C SER A 39 7.37 -27.87 1.35
N ALA A 40 6.83 -29.09 1.35
CA ALA A 40 5.39 -29.31 1.35
C ALA A 40 4.74 -28.28 2.30
N PRO A 41 3.86 -27.40 1.80
CA PRO A 41 3.41 -26.24 2.56
C PRO A 41 2.82 -26.80 3.84
N THR A 42 3.49 -26.56 4.97
CA THR A 42 2.93 -26.93 6.26
C THR A 42 1.62 -26.14 6.31
N PRO A 43 0.46 -26.81 6.40
CA PRO A 43 -0.80 -26.11 6.23
C PRO A 43 -0.84 -24.98 7.25
N LEU A 44 -1.17 -23.77 6.80
CA LEU A 44 -1.25 -22.59 7.67
C LEU A 44 -2.19 -22.84 8.86
N SER A 45 -3.16 -23.76 8.71
CA SER A 45 -4.01 -24.24 9.79
C SER A 45 -3.24 -24.93 10.93
N LYS A 46 -2.12 -25.62 10.64
CA LYS A 46 -1.27 -26.22 11.66
C LYS A 46 -0.48 -25.15 12.42
N ILE A 47 -0.02 -24.10 11.76
CA ILE A 47 0.65 -22.96 12.43
C ILE A 47 -0.35 -22.18 13.30
N TYR A 48 -1.56 -21.95 12.80
CA TYR A 48 -2.64 -21.30 13.54
C TYR A 48 -3.12 -22.16 14.73
N ALA A 49 -3.21 -23.48 14.58
CA ALA A 49 -3.61 -24.39 15.64
C ALA A 49 -2.58 -24.48 16.79
N TRP A 50 -1.31 -24.20 16.54
CA TRP A 50 -0.26 -24.11 17.56
C TRP A 50 -0.18 -22.72 18.23
N ASN A 51 -0.80 -21.68 17.64
CA ASN A 51 -0.81 -20.31 18.15
C ASN A 51 -2.21 -19.85 18.60
N LYS A 52 -3.05 -20.80 19.07
CA LYS A 52 -4.46 -20.58 19.46
C LYS A 52 -4.68 -19.52 20.53
N ASP A 53 -3.66 -19.13 21.29
CA ASP A 53 -3.81 -18.10 22.33
C ASP A 53 -3.56 -16.69 21.78
N ASN A 54 -2.84 -16.53 20.66
CA ASN A 54 -2.46 -15.23 20.10
C ASN A 54 -3.16 -14.88 18.77
N TRP A 55 -4.17 -15.65 18.36
CA TRP A 55 -4.89 -15.42 17.10
C TRP A 55 -5.67 -14.10 17.07
N LEU A 56 -6.18 -13.64 18.22
CA LEU A 56 -6.86 -12.35 18.33
C LEU A 56 -5.93 -11.19 17.96
N LEU A 57 -4.66 -11.25 18.39
CA LEU A 57 -3.63 -10.27 18.02
C LEU A 57 -3.35 -10.27 16.50
N LEU A 58 -3.37 -11.45 15.85
CA LEU A 58 -3.23 -11.54 14.39
C LEU A 58 -4.41 -10.87 13.66
N ILE A 59 -5.65 -11.04 14.15
CA ILE A 59 -6.83 -10.40 13.56
C ILE A 59 -6.77 -8.88 13.72
N ILE A 60 -6.41 -8.40 14.90
CA ILE A 60 -6.28 -6.97 15.19
C ILE A 60 -5.19 -6.32 14.30
N GLY A 61 -4.05 -7.00 14.14
CA GLY A 61 -2.99 -6.56 13.22
C GLY A 61 -3.42 -6.57 11.76
N THR A 62 -4.17 -7.59 11.33
CA THR A 62 -4.69 -7.70 9.96
C THR A 62 -5.68 -6.58 9.64
N ILE A 63 -6.58 -6.24 10.57
CA ILE A 63 -7.50 -5.11 10.44
C ILE A 63 -6.71 -3.80 10.31
N GLY A 64 -5.69 -3.60 11.14
CA GLY A 64 -4.80 -2.44 11.06
C GLY A 64 -4.08 -2.32 9.71
N CYS A 65 -3.58 -3.44 9.17
CA CYS A 65 -2.96 -3.49 7.83
C CYS A 65 -3.96 -3.17 6.71
N ILE A 66 -5.20 -3.67 6.79
CA ILE A 66 -6.24 -3.39 5.79
C ILE A 66 -6.56 -1.90 5.75
N ILE A 67 -6.72 -1.27 6.92
CA ILE A 67 -7.00 0.17 7.01
C ILE A 67 -5.85 0.97 6.40
N ASN A 68 -4.61 0.71 6.81
CA ASN A 68 -3.43 1.40 6.28
C ASN A 68 -3.25 1.20 4.77
N GLY A 69 -3.49 -0.02 4.25
CA GLY A 69 -3.42 -0.30 2.82
C GLY A 69 -4.53 0.38 2.01
N SER A 70 -5.71 0.56 2.61
CA SER A 70 -6.85 1.24 1.97
C SER A 70 -6.72 2.76 1.90
N VAL A 71 -5.85 3.37 2.72
CA VAL A 71 -5.65 4.83 2.73
C VAL A 71 -5.10 5.32 1.39
N THR A 72 -4.21 4.57 0.74
CA THR A 72 -3.62 4.94 -0.56
C THR A 72 -4.68 5.16 -1.66
N PRO A 73 -5.60 4.21 -1.94
CA PRO A 73 -6.65 4.43 -2.92
C PRO A 73 -7.69 5.47 -2.45
N VAL A 74 -8.04 5.52 -1.17
CA VAL A 74 -9.02 6.50 -0.64
C VAL A 74 -8.50 7.93 -0.75
N PHE A 75 -7.22 8.17 -0.41
CA PHE A 75 -6.57 9.47 -0.57
C PHE A 75 -6.56 9.92 -2.03
N SER A 76 -6.30 8.99 -2.96
CA SER A 76 -6.34 9.27 -4.41
C SER A 76 -7.74 9.70 -4.87
N LEU A 77 -8.81 9.06 -4.39
CA LEU A 77 -10.19 9.42 -4.72
C LEU A 77 -10.56 10.80 -4.17
N VAL A 78 -10.27 11.09 -2.90
CA VAL A 78 -10.56 12.39 -2.29
C VAL A 78 -9.80 13.51 -3.01
N TYR A 79 -8.53 13.27 -3.37
CA TYR A 79 -7.71 14.22 -4.13
C TYR A 79 -8.24 14.45 -5.56
N SER A 80 -8.73 13.39 -6.23
CA SER A 80 -9.35 13.50 -7.55
C SER A 80 -10.62 14.37 -7.51
N GLN A 81 -11.44 14.24 -6.47
CA GLN A 81 -12.63 15.07 -6.31
C GLN A 81 -12.28 16.52 -6.00
N MET A 82 -11.25 16.75 -5.17
CA MET A 82 -10.73 18.09 -4.89
C MET A 82 -10.28 18.82 -6.16
N ILE A 83 -9.52 18.12 -7.01
CA ILE A 83 -9.08 18.65 -8.31
C ILE A 83 -10.26 18.82 -9.25
N SER A 84 -11.19 17.87 -9.30
CA SER A 84 -12.36 17.93 -10.19
C SER A 84 -13.27 19.11 -9.87
N VAL A 85 -13.44 19.42 -8.58
CA VAL A 85 -14.08 20.65 -8.12
C VAL A 85 -13.23 21.85 -8.49
N SER A 86 -11.91 21.85 -8.21
CA SER A 86 -11.02 23.02 -8.37
C SER A 86 -10.71 23.41 -9.83
N ILE A 87 -10.60 22.44 -10.74
CA ILE A 87 -10.34 22.65 -12.17
C ILE A 87 -11.66 22.78 -12.94
N GLY A 88 -12.80 22.43 -12.32
CA GLY A 88 -14.11 22.54 -12.96
C GLY A 88 -14.32 21.58 -14.14
N LEU A 89 -13.46 20.57 -14.33
CA LEU A 89 -13.56 19.63 -15.46
C LEU A 89 -14.86 18.81 -15.44
N CYS A 90 -15.43 18.56 -14.26
CA CYS A 90 -16.75 17.91 -14.13
C CYS A 90 -17.92 18.86 -14.47
N LYS A 91 -17.68 20.19 -14.47
CA LYS A 91 -18.65 21.21 -14.89
C LYS A 91 -18.74 21.40 -16.41
N PHE A 92 -18.04 20.61 -17.23
CA PHE A 92 -18.20 20.70 -18.69
C PHE A 92 -19.62 20.32 -19.17
N LYS A 93 -20.41 19.61 -18.35
CA LYS A 93 -21.77 19.18 -18.74
C LYS A 93 -22.89 20.18 -18.40
N SER A 94 -22.64 21.21 -17.58
CA SER A 94 -23.70 22.13 -17.18
C SER A 94 -23.17 23.54 -17.02
N VAL A 95 -23.58 24.41 -17.95
CA VAL A 95 -23.93 25.80 -17.64
C VAL A 95 -22.73 26.73 -17.45
N TYR A 96 -22.35 27.34 -18.57
CA TYR A 96 -22.33 28.80 -18.73
C TYR A 96 -22.98 29.54 -17.52
N SER A 97 -22.19 30.24 -16.69
CA SER A 97 -22.60 31.10 -15.55
C SER A 97 -22.51 30.48 -14.16
N GLU A 98 -21.35 30.60 -13.52
CA GLU A 98 -21.08 31.43 -12.32
C GLU A 98 -19.81 30.93 -11.60
N PRO A 99 -18.91 31.86 -11.20
CA PRO A 99 -17.47 31.61 -11.23
C PRO A 99 -16.86 31.56 -9.83
N ILE A 100 -16.02 30.57 -9.50
CA ILE A 100 -14.98 30.60 -8.44
C ILE A 100 -15.48 30.74 -6.97
N ASP A 101 -16.64 31.33 -6.72
CA ASP A 101 -17.16 31.69 -5.39
C ASP A 101 -17.71 30.48 -4.64
N GLN A 102 -18.28 29.52 -5.39
CA GLN A 102 -18.79 28.27 -4.83
C GLN A 102 -17.66 27.33 -4.39
N MET A 103 -16.51 27.34 -5.08
CA MET A 103 -15.34 26.53 -4.67
C MET A 103 -14.84 26.91 -3.27
N ARG A 104 -14.84 28.22 -2.95
CA ARG A 104 -14.42 28.71 -1.62
C ARG A 104 -15.29 28.16 -0.48
N ARG A 105 -16.58 27.87 -0.76
CA ARG A 105 -17.50 27.29 0.24
C ARG A 105 -17.32 25.78 0.40
N ASP A 106 -16.85 25.09 -0.64
CA ASP A 106 -16.68 23.64 -0.60
C ASP A 106 -15.30 23.22 -0.05
N VAL A 107 -14.25 24.04 -0.21
CA VAL A 107 -12.90 23.78 0.34
C VAL A 107 -12.89 23.33 1.81
N PRO A 108 -13.56 24.02 2.77
CA PRO A 108 -13.50 23.65 4.18
C PRO A 108 -14.08 22.25 4.46
N TYR A 109 -15.11 21.83 3.72
CA TYR A 109 -15.70 20.50 3.85
C TYR A 109 -14.69 19.40 3.48
N TRP A 110 -13.99 19.59 2.37
CA TRP A 110 -13.00 18.62 1.92
C TRP A 110 -11.71 18.64 2.76
N SER A 111 -11.27 19.81 3.25
CA SER A 111 -10.16 19.90 4.20
C SER A 111 -10.49 19.15 5.51
N CYS A 112 -11.73 19.20 5.97
CA CYS A 112 -12.17 18.44 7.15
C CYS A 112 -12.07 16.92 6.92
N MET A 113 -12.44 16.43 5.72
CA MET A 113 -12.29 15.01 5.35
C MET A 113 -10.84 14.53 5.41
N PHE A 114 -9.86 15.34 4.97
CA PHE A 114 -8.44 15.00 5.10
C PHE A 114 -7.97 14.90 6.54
N ILE A 115 -8.45 15.78 7.43
CA ILE A 115 -8.12 15.73 8.86
C ILE A 115 -8.70 14.46 9.49
N VAL A 116 -9.95 14.14 9.21
CA VAL A 116 -10.61 12.92 9.70
C VAL A 116 -9.90 11.67 9.19
N LEU A 117 -9.56 11.62 7.90
CA LEU A 117 -8.77 10.54 7.30
C LEU A 117 -7.38 10.41 7.95
N GLY A 118 -6.72 11.53 8.23
CA GLY A 118 -5.43 11.56 8.93
C GLY A 118 -5.52 11.01 10.35
N LEU A 119 -6.56 11.39 11.11
CA LEU A 119 -6.81 10.87 12.45
C LEU A 119 -7.13 9.37 12.43
N ILE A 120 -7.97 8.92 11.50
CA ILE A 120 -8.29 7.50 11.32
C ILE A 120 -7.03 6.70 10.97
N ASN A 121 -6.16 7.23 10.11
CA ASN A 121 -4.91 6.55 9.76
C ASN A 121 -3.90 6.55 10.92
N ALA A 122 -3.80 7.64 11.68
CA ALA A 122 -2.98 7.70 12.89
C ALA A 122 -3.43 6.66 13.93
N VAL A 123 -4.74 6.56 14.16
CA VAL A 123 -5.32 5.55 15.06
C VAL A 123 -5.16 4.14 14.48
N GLY A 124 -5.36 3.94 13.17
CA GLY A 124 -5.19 2.65 12.49
C GLY A 124 -3.75 2.14 12.52
N PHE A 125 -2.78 3.01 12.31
CA PHE A 125 -1.35 2.71 12.47
C PHE A 125 -1.00 2.39 13.92
N GLN A 126 -1.54 3.16 14.87
CA GLN A 126 -1.35 2.90 16.29
C GLN A 126 -2.03 1.60 16.74
N LEU A 127 -3.12 1.15 16.14
CA LEU A 127 -3.72 -0.14 16.46
C LEU A 127 -2.93 -1.31 15.83
N ALA A 128 -2.38 -1.11 14.64
CA ALA A 128 -1.51 -2.08 13.96
C ALA A 128 -0.17 -2.27 14.70
N VAL A 129 0.44 -1.18 15.19
CA VAL A 129 1.77 -1.18 15.81
C VAL A 129 1.70 -1.17 17.35
N GLY A 130 0.70 -0.50 17.93
CA GLY A 130 0.55 -0.23 19.37
C GLY A 130 0.28 -1.46 20.23
N ASN A 131 -0.35 -2.50 19.67
CA ASN A 131 -0.50 -3.79 20.35
C ASN A 131 0.84 -4.55 20.44
N CYS A 132 1.74 -4.36 19.47
CA CYS A 132 3.12 -4.86 19.56
C CYS A 132 3.94 -3.99 20.52
N SER A 133 3.77 -2.67 20.45
CA SER A 133 4.49 -1.69 21.26
C SER A 133 4.19 -1.78 22.75
N SER A 134 2.93 -1.84 23.19
CA SER A 134 2.62 -1.87 24.63
C SER A 134 3.13 -3.13 25.34
N HIS A 135 3.10 -4.30 24.67
CA HIS A 135 3.70 -5.52 25.22
C HIS A 135 5.24 -5.54 25.09
N SER A 136 5.80 -4.96 24.03
CA SER A 136 7.26 -4.83 23.86
C SER A 136 7.88 -3.89 24.90
N TYR A 137 7.24 -2.74 25.18
CA TYR A 137 7.71 -1.78 26.19
C TYR A 137 7.56 -2.34 27.60
N LEU A 138 6.45 -3.03 27.92
CA LEU A 138 6.31 -3.70 29.22
C LEU A 138 7.34 -4.83 29.39
N PHE A 139 7.58 -5.63 28.34
CA PHE A 139 8.57 -6.71 28.37
C PHE A 139 10.01 -6.17 28.48
N PHE A 140 10.33 -5.06 27.82
CA PHE A 140 11.63 -4.39 27.91
C PHE A 140 11.85 -3.72 29.27
N ILE A 141 10.81 -3.11 29.87
CA ILE A 141 10.85 -2.55 31.23
C ILE A 141 10.98 -3.65 32.30
N ILE A 142 10.24 -4.76 32.15
CA ILE A 142 10.34 -5.93 33.04
C ILE A 142 11.71 -6.61 32.93
N LEU A 143 12.28 -6.71 31.72
CA LEU A 143 13.65 -7.22 31.52
C LEU A 143 14.69 -6.28 32.13
N LEU A 144 14.57 -4.97 31.93
CA LEU A 144 15.46 -3.98 32.55
C LEU A 144 15.43 -4.08 34.08
N ASN A 145 14.24 -4.21 34.69
CA ASN A 145 14.10 -4.33 36.14
C ASN A 145 14.67 -5.67 36.66
N ARG A 146 14.48 -6.76 35.91
CA ARG A 146 15.01 -8.09 36.26
C ARG A 146 16.53 -8.21 36.08
N THR A 147 17.13 -7.49 35.14
CA THR A 147 18.58 -7.42 34.97
C THR A 147 19.23 -6.49 36.01
N TYR A 148 18.57 -5.40 36.43
CA TYR A 148 19.08 -4.50 37.47
C TYR A 148 19.16 -5.15 38.85
N ILE A 149 18.21 -6.02 39.18
CA ILE A 149 18.17 -6.76 40.47
C ILE A 149 19.17 -7.92 40.54
N PHE A 150 19.70 -8.38 39.41
CA PHE A 150 20.73 -9.43 39.36
C PHE A 150 22.16 -8.84 39.41
N PHE A 151 22.30 -7.52 39.37
CA PHE A 151 23.57 -6.80 39.39
C PHE A 151 23.79 -5.97 40.67
N ILE A 152 22.96 -6.19 41.70
CA ILE A 152 23.13 -5.68 43.07
C ILE A 152 23.15 -6.86 44.03
#